data_AF-A0A1U8EZW7-F1
#
_entry.id   AF-A0A1U8EZW7-F1
#
_cell.length_a   1.000
_cell.length_b   1.000
_cell.length_c   1.000
_cell.angle_alpha   90.00
_cell.angle_beta   90.00
_cell.angle_gamma   90.00
#
_symmetry.space_group_name_H-M   'P 1'
#
loop_
_entity.id
_entity.type
_entity.pdbx_description
1 polymer ?
#
loop_
_entity_poly.entity_id
_entity_poly.type
_entity_poly.pdbx_seq_one_letter_code
_entity_poly.pdbx_strand_id
1 'polypeptide(L)'
;MERDDGSGCATSTSIPIDSSNLGFKLLKKHGWREGTGLGIAEQGRLEPVPAYIKKNMRGLGAEKPKKVAAHPKNTGHSSDNILKDGDKESKPKGISKKMKKVLELDKRMQEKEFERAFFREFWPDNV
;
A
#
# COMPACT_ATOMS: atom_id res chain seq x y z
N MET A 1 -11.72 -0.69 25.57
CA MET A 1 -11.96 -0.70 24.10
C MET A 1 -10.78 -1.37 23.45
N GLU A 2 -10.78 -2.70 23.48
CA GLU A 2 -9.91 -3.50 22.63
C GLU A 2 -10.37 -3.26 21.19
N ARG A 3 -9.46 -2.85 20.32
CA ARG A 3 -9.76 -2.78 18.90
C ARG A 3 -9.50 -4.17 18.37
N ASP A 4 -10.56 -4.84 17.94
CA ASP A 4 -10.49 -6.01 17.08
C ASP A 4 -9.66 -5.65 15.85
N ASP A 5 -8.39 -6.05 15.88
CA ASP A 5 -7.51 -6.01 14.73
C ASP A 5 -8.12 -6.95 13.70
N GLY A 6 -8.69 -6.35 12.64
CA GLY A 6 -9.51 -7.00 11.64
C GLY A 6 -9.03 -8.40 11.31
N SER A 7 -9.93 -9.35 11.56
CA SER A 7 -9.92 -10.72 11.07
C SER A 7 -9.40 -10.73 9.62
N GLY A 8 -8.10 -10.94 9.49
CA GLY A 8 -7.54 -11.44 8.25
C GLY A 8 -8.17 -12.81 8.11
N CYS A 9 -9.00 -12.98 7.07
CA CYS A 9 -9.48 -14.28 6.64
C CYS A 9 -8.26 -15.21 6.62
N ALA A 10 -8.11 -16.01 7.66
CA ALA A 10 -7.14 -17.09 7.72
C ALA A 10 -7.66 -18.11 6.72
N THR A 11 -7.31 -17.90 5.46
CA THR A 11 -7.48 -18.93 4.45
C THR A 11 -6.73 -20.15 4.96
N SER A 12 -7.44 -21.26 4.98
CA SER A 12 -7.15 -22.50 5.69
C SER A 12 -5.89 -23.21 5.16
N THR A 13 -4.69 -22.62 5.33
CA THR A 13 -3.39 -23.22 4.96
C THR A 13 -2.98 -24.39 5.86
N SER A 14 -3.93 -24.98 6.58
CA SER A 14 -3.71 -26.16 7.42
C SER A 14 -4.80 -27.21 7.24
N ILE A 15 -5.84 -26.92 6.43
CA ILE A 15 -6.96 -27.82 6.22
C ILE A 15 -6.87 -28.33 4.78
N PRO A 16 -6.63 -29.63 4.57
CA PRO A 16 -6.68 -30.25 3.25
C PRO A 16 -8.02 -30.00 2.55
N ILE A 17 -7.98 -29.98 1.22
CA ILE A 17 -9.21 -29.90 0.41
C ILE A 17 -10.10 -31.12 0.67
N ASP A 18 -11.37 -30.88 0.95
CA ASP A 18 -12.30 -31.97 1.27
C ASP A 18 -12.57 -32.89 0.07
N SER A 19 -12.85 -34.16 0.37
CA SER A 19 -13.15 -35.21 -0.60
C SER A 19 -14.43 -34.96 -1.41
N SER A 20 -15.36 -34.15 -0.89
CA SER A 20 -16.57 -33.75 -1.62
C SER A 20 -16.26 -32.80 -2.77
N ASN A 21 -15.16 -32.04 -2.69
CA ASN A 21 -14.76 -31.04 -3.67
C ASN A 21 -14.50 -31.66 -5.05
N LEU A 22 -15.00 -31.02 -6.11
CA LEU A 22 -14.84 -31.53 -7.47
C LEU A 22 -13.36 -31.60 -7.89
N GLY A 23 -12.55 -30.61 -7.51
CA GLY A 23 -11.12 -30.56 -7.79
C GLY A 23 -10.36 -31.70 -7.13
N PHE A 24 -10.70 -32.06 -5.89
CA PHE A 24 -10.11 -33.23 -5.21
C PHE A 24 -10.38 -34.52 -6.00
N LYS A 25 -11.62 -34.73 -6.43
CA LYS A 25 -12.03 -35.91 -7.21
C LYS A 25 -11.30 -35.99 -8.54
N LEU A 26 -11.14 -34.85 -9.23
CA LEU A 26 -10.42 -34.77 -10.49
C LEU A 26 -8.93 -35.10 -10.30
N LEU A 27 -8.28 -34.52 -9.30
CA LEU A 27 -6.88 -34.81 -8.99
C LEU A 27 -6.67 -36.31 -8.73
N LYS A 28 -7.49 -36.91 -7.88
CA LYS A 28 -7.44 -38.36 -7.59
C LYS A 28 -7.62 -39.19 -8.87
N LYS A 29 -8.56 -38.84 -9.74
CA LYS A 29 -8.79 -39.53 -11.03
C LYS A 29 -7.58 -39.46 -11.96
N HIS A 30 -6.83 -38.36 -11.93
CA HIS A 30 -5.60 -38.19 -12.71
C HIS A 30 -4.35 -38.74 -12.03
N GLY A 31 -4.51 -39.56 -10.98
CA GLY A 31 -3.40 -40.26 -10.32
C GLY A 31 -2.69 -39.46 -9.23
N TRP A 32 -3.18 -38.26 -8.88
CA TRP A 32 -2.66 -37.54 -7.71
C TRP A 32 -3.07 -38.24 -6.41
N ARG A 33 -2.13 -38.32 -5.46
CA ARG A 33 -2.32 -38.95 -4.16
C ARG A 33 -2.41 -37.87 -3.09
N GLU A 34 -3.32 -38.07 -2.15
CA GLU A 34 -3.50 -37.11 -1.06
C GLU A 34 -2.30 -37.15 -0.12
N GLY A 35 -1.91 -35.98 0.39
CA GLY A 35 -0.71 -35.81 1.19
C GLY A 35 0.59 -35.77 0.37
N THR A 36 0.52 -35.85 -0.96
CA THR A 36 1.71 -35.80 -1.84
C THR A 36 1.74 -34.54 -2.71
N GLY A 37 2.95 -34.09 -3.01
CA GLY A 37 3.17 -32.95 -3.89
C GLY A 37 2.86 -33.29 -5.35
N LEU A 38 2.62 -32.28 -6.18
CA LEU A 38 2.46 -32.50 -7.62
C LEU A 38 3.83 -32.71 -8.31
N GLY A 39 3.81 -33.43 -9.43
CA GLY A 39 5.00 -33.67 -10.27
C GLY A 39 5.47 -35.12 -10.24
N ILE A 40 6.42 -35.45 -11.13
CA ILE A 40 6.89 -36.83 -11.37
C ILE A 40 7.47 -37.48 -10.10
N ALA A 41 8.17 -36.70 -9.29
CA ALA A 41 8.79 -37.14 -8.04
C ALA A 41 8.06 -36.58 -6.81
N GLU A 42 6.78 -36.23 -6.94
CA GLU A 42 5.98 -35.61 -5.88
C GLU A 42 6.62 -34.32 -5.30
N GLN A 43 7.46 -33.64 -6.10
CA GLN A 43 8.33 -32.54 -5.65
C GLN A 43 7.62 -31.20 -5.43
N GLY A 44 6.36 -31.11 -5.81
CA GLY A 44 5.54 -29.92 -5.66
C GLY A 44 5.29 -29.59 -4.19
N ARG A 45 5.09 -28.30 -3.89
CA ARG A 45 4.73 -27.86 -2.55
C ARG A 45 3.36 -28.42 -2.15
N LEU A 46 3.24 -28.91 -0.92
CA LEU A 46 1.96 -29.30 -0.32
C LEU A 46 1.11 -28.09 0.04
N GLU A 47 1.77 -27.06 0.57
CA GLU A 47 1.11 -25.86 1.07
C GLU A 47 1.14 -24.71 0.07
N PRO A 48 0.03 -23.94 -0.05
CA PRO A 48 -0.03 -22.73 -0.84
C PRO A 48 1.05 -21.71 -0.45
N VAL A 49 1.43 -20.85 -1.40
CA VAL A 49 2.37 -19.76 -1.11
C VAL A 49 1.64 -18.65 -0.37
N PRO A 50 2.11 -18.23 0.83
CA PRO A 50 1.48 -17.12 1.54
C PRO A 50 1.66 -15.83 0.75
N ALA A 51 0.56 -15.11 0.56
CA ALA A 51 0.55 -13.79 -0.05
C ALA A 51 0.36 -12.71 1.02
N TYR A 52 1.13 -11.62 0.93
CA TYR A 52 1.03 -10.49 1.85
C TYR A 52 0.41 -9.29 1.14
N ILE A 53 -0.71 -8.79 1.68
CA ILE A 53 -1.36 -7.57 1.17
C ILE A 53 -0.65 -6.36 1.77
N LYS A 54 -0.05 -5.55 0.90
CA LYS A 54 0.59 -4.29 1.29
C LYS A 54 -0.46 -3.21 1.51
N LYS A 55 -0.67 -2.82 2.78
CA LYS A 55 -1.66 -1.80 3.17
C LYS A 55 -1.18 -0.35 2.99
N ASN A 56 0.11 -0.14 2.69
CA ASN A 56 0.69 1.21 2.55
C ASN A 56 1.03 1.55 1.10
N MET A 57 1.00 2.83 0.76
CA MET A 57 1.33 3.33 -0.58
C MET A 57 2.80 3.73 -0.74
N ARG A 58 3.65 3.48 0.27
CA ARG A 58 5.09 3.80 0.20
C ARG A 58 5.81 2.90 -0.80
N GLY A 59 6.89 3.36 -1.43
CA GLY A 59 7.70 2.52 -2.33
C GLY A 59 8.26 1.26 -1.65
N LEU A 60 8.61 0.25 -2.46
CA LEU A 60 9.40 -0.88 -1.96
C LEU A 60 10.75 -0.36 -1.43
N GLY A 61 11.22 -0.89 -0.29
CA GLY A 61 12.45 -0.42 0.36
C GLY A 61 12.31 0.87 1.18
N ALA A 62 11.15 1.53 1.21
CA ALA A 62 10.95 2.72 2.05
C ALA A 62 11.06 2.37 3.54
N GLU A 63 11.73 3.22 4.32
CA GLU A 63 11.87 3.02 5.76
C GLU A 63 10.50 2.94 6.45
N LYS A 64 10.36 1.96 7.34
CA LYS A 64 9.15 1.81 8.17
C LYS A 64 9.05 3.04 9.07
N PRO A 65 7.89 3.70 9.18
CA PRO A 65 7.75 4.83 10.09
C PRO A 65 8.07 4.36 11.51
N LYS A 66 9.06 5.00 12.14
CA LYS A 66 9.36 4.78 13.56
C LYS A 66 8.11 5.16 14.34
N LYS A 67 7.52 4.18 15.05
CA LYS A 67 6.46 4.47 16.01
C LYS A 67 7.12 5.30 17.11
N VAL A 68 6.91 6.61 17.07
CA VAL A 68 7.24 7.45 18.23
C VAL A 68 6.34 6.98 19.37
N ALA A 69 6.96 6.39 20.39
CA ALA A 69 6.28 6.03 21.61
C ALA A 69 5.62 7.29 22.16
N ALA A 70 4.31 7.22 22.42
CA ALA A 70 3.57 8.31 23.02
C ALA A 70 4.26 8.70 24.33
N HIS A 71 4.80 9.92 24.38
CA HIS A 71 5.30 10.52 25.61
C HIS A 71 4.16 10.53 26.64
N PRO A 72 4.34 10.00 27.87
CA PRO A 72 3.33 10.11 28.90
C PRO A 72 3.14 11.59 29.25
N LYS A 73 1.91 12.08 29.09
CA LYS A 73 1.52 13.45 29.47
C LYS A 73 1.25 13.45 30.98
N ASN A 74 2.25 13.75 31.79
CA ASN A 74 2.06 14.08 33.20
C ASN A 74 1.98 15.61 33.37
N THR A 75 0.80 16.05 33.84
CA THR A 75 0.52 17.18 34.75
C THR A 75 1.19 18.56 34.55
N GLY A 76 0.35 19.58 34.31
CA GLY A 76 0.30 20.84 35.07
C GLY A 76 1.44 21.88 34.96
N HIS A 77 1.08 23.08 34.45
CA HIS A 77 1.63 24.43 34.69
C HIS A 77 3.13 24.63 34.96
N SER A 78 3.82 25.39 34.08
CA SER A 78 4.36 26.74 34.38
C SER A 78 5.25 27.23 33.22
N SER A 79 5.32 28.54 33.06
CA SER A 79 6.20 29.28 32.15
C SER A 79 7.67 28.94 32.35
N ASP A 80 8.48 29.04 31.29
CA ASP A 80 9.57 30.01 31.20
C ASP A 80 10.33 29.88 29.87
N ASN A 81 10.84 31.01 29.38
CA ASN A 81 11.47 31.22 28.07
C ASN A 81 13.00 31.01 28.09
N ILE A 82 13.59 30.86 26.87
CA ILE A 82 14.95 31.28 26.43
C ILE A 82 16.13 30.29 26.77
N LEU A 83 17.05 29.83 25.88
CA LEU A 83 17.83 30.34 24.70
C LEU A 83 18.02 29.21 23.65
N LYS A 84 17.77 29.34 22.33
CA LYS A 84 18.57 29.89 21.20
C LYS A 84 19.87 29.14 20.89
N ASP A 85 19.93 28.47 19.74
CA ASP A 85 21.06 28.42 18.78
C ASP A 85 20.68 27.65 17.49
N GLY A 86 21.14 28.12 16.32
CA GLY A 86 21.15 27.38 15.05
C GLY A 86 20.19 27.88 13.95
N ASP A 87 20.78 28.46 12.90
CA ASP A 87 20.28 28.74 11.54
C ASP A 87 18.77 28.61 11.25
N LYS A 88 18.10 29.76 11.17
CA LYS A 88 16.75 29.86 10.59
C LYS A 88 16.85 29.96 9.07
N GLU A 89 16.84 28.82 8.39
CA GLU A 89 16.29 28.79 7.02
C GLU A 89 14.82 29.20 7.12
N SER A 90 14.52 30.40 6.63
CA SER A 90 13.15 30.92 6.60
C SER A 90 12.28 30.00 5.75
N LYS A 91 11.39 29.27 6.39
CA LYS A 91 10.30 28.52 5.72
C LYS A 91 9.63 29.44 4.69
N PRO A 92 9.32 28.95 3.46
CA PRO A 92 8.63 29.76 2.47
C PRO A 92 7.31 30.22 3.07
N LYS A 93 7.09 31.54 3.08
CA LYS A 93 5.82 32.17 3.45
C LYS A 93 4.72 31.44 2.67
N GLY A 94 3.75 30.87 3.38
CA GLY A 94 2.65 30.14 2.76
C GLY A 94 2.05 30.97 1.63
N ILE A 95 1.95 30.36 0.45
CA ILE A 95 1.48 31.03 -0.77
C ILE A 95 0.12 31.69 -0.49
N SER A 96 -0.01 32.98 -0.82
CA SER A 96 -1.27 33.72 -0.68
C SER A 96 -2.41 32.94 -1.35
N LYS A 97 -3.62 33.02 -0.76
CA LYS A 97 -4.84 32.40 -1.33
C LYS A 97 -5.03 32.73 -2.82
N LYS A 98 -4.65 33.95 -3.23
CA LYS A 98 -4.68 34.39 -4.65
C LYS A 98 -3.66 33.64 -5.50
N MET A 99 -2.41 33.52 -5.03
CA MET A 99 -1.33 32.85 -5.75
C MET A 99 -1.58 31.35 -5.89
N LYS A 100 -2.23 30.72 -4.90
CA LYS A 100 -2.66 29.32 -4.99
C LYS A 100 -3.67 29.09 -6.12
N LYS A 101 -4.66 29.99 -6.24
CA LYS A 101 -5.70 29.91 -7.28
C LYS A 101 -5.15 30.16 -8.67
N VAL A 102 -4.18 31.07 -8.81
CA VAL A 102 -3.48 31.32 -10.07
C VAL A 102 -2.67 30.10 -10.50
N LEU A 103 -1.88 29.50 -9.59
CA LEU A 103 -1.08 28.32 -9.88
C LEU A 103 -1.95 27.12 -10.29
N GLU A 104 -3.13 26.98 -9.68
CA GLU A 104 -4.09 25.92 -10.00
C GLU A 104 -4.73 26.09 -11.38
N LEU A 105 -5.05 27.33 -11.77
CA LEU A 105 -5.54 27.63 -13.12
C LEU A 105 -4.47 27.41 -14.18
N ASP A 106 -3.25 27.83 -13.92
CA ASP A 106 -2.12 27.66 -14.82
C ASP A 106 -1.82 26.17 -15.03
N LYS A 107 -1.77 25.39 -13.94
CA LYS A 107 -1.64 23.93 -14.00
C LYS A 107 -2.76 23.28 -14.81
N ARG A 108 -4.01 23.71 -14.62
CA ARG A 108 -5.15 23.19 -15.39
C ARG A 108 -5.05 23.53 -16.87
N MET A 109 -4.51 24.69 -17.23
CA MET A 109 -4.22 25.03 -18.63
C MET A 109 -3.10 24.17 -19.19
N GLN A 110 -2.03 23.93 -18.44
CA GLN A 110 -0.93 23.05 -18.84
C GLN A 110 -1.39 21.61 -19.06
N GLU A 111 -2.24 21.07 -18.18
CA GLU A 111 -2.78 19.71 -18.33
C GLU A 111 -3.68 19.59 -19.58
N LYS A 112 -4.52 20.60 -19.85
CA LYS A 112 -5.34 20.64 -21.07
C LYS A 112 -4.51 20.76 -22.35
N GLU A 113 -3.48 21.59 -22.32
CA GLU A 113 -2.59 21.76 -23.47
C GLU A 113 -1.75 20.50 -23.69
N PHE A 114 -1.29 19.86 -22.61
CA PHE A 114 -0.61 18.57 -22.66
C PHE A 114 -1.51 17.49 -23.24
N GLU A 115 -2.76 17.36 -22.78
CA GLU A 115 -3.71 16.38 -23.31
C GLU A 115 -3.98 16.63 -24.79
N ARG A 116 -4.23 17.88 -25.18
CA ARG A 116 -4.43 18.26 -26.59
C ARG A 116 -3.20 17.98 -27.46
N ALA A 117 -2.00 18.30 -26.98
CA ALA A 117 -0.75 18.04 -27.69
C ALA A 117 -0.46 16.53 -27.78
N PHE A 118 -0.66 15.79 -26.68
CA PHE A 118 -0.49 14.36 -26.58
C PHE A 118 -1.41 13.61 -27.55
N PHE A 119 -2.69 13.97 -27.63
CA PHE A 119 -3.62 13.39 -28.60
C PHE A 119 -3.24 13.74 -30.05
N ARG A 120 -2.83 14.99 -30.31
CA ARG A 120 -2.36 15.40 -31.66
C ARG A 120 -1.14 14.59 -32.11
N GLU A 121 -0.23 14.26 -31.20
CA GLU A 121 1.04 13.61 -31.52
C GLU A 121 0.95 12.07 -31.54
N PHE A 122 0.06 11.49 -30.72
CA PHE A 122 0.00 10.03 -30.54
C PHE A 122 -1.24 9.36 -31.15
N TRP A 123 -2.27 10.12 -31.53
CA TRP A 123 -3.50 9.63 -32.17
C TRP A 123 -4.03 10.60 -33.24
N PRO A 124 -3.46 10.60 -34.47
CA PRO A 124 -3.79 11.56 -35.52
C PRO A 124 -5.24 11.49 -36.05
N ASP A 125 -5.92 10.35 -35.89
CA ASP A 125 -7.12 10.02 -36.67
C ASP A 125 -8.46 10.28 -35.95
N ASN A 126 -8.50 11.05 -34.86
CA ASN A 126 -9.72 11.29 -34.07
C ASN A 126 -10.06 12.77 -33.82
N VAL A 127 -9.69 13.66 -34.76
CA VAL A 127 -10.24 15.02 -34.91
C VAL A 127 -10.94 15.14 -36.25
#